data_AF-A0A6M1M5M5-F1
#
_entry.id   AF-A0A6M1M5M5-F1
#
_cell.length_a   1.000
_cell.length_b   1.000
_cell.length_c   1.000
_cell.angle_alpha   90.00
_cell.angle_beta   90.00
_cell.angle_gamma   90.00
#
_symmetry.space_group_name_H-M   'P 1'
#
loop_
_entity.id
_entity.type
_entity.pdbx_description
1 polymer ?
#
loop_
_entity_poly.entity_id
_entity_poly.type
_entity_poly.pdbx_seq_one_letter_code
_entity_poly.pdbx_strand_id
1 'polypeptide(L)'
;MDYIDELRDGAGEHFKEWLRALAAGEPSARAAAWGLRLSLGGLSPADALVRVAEGMERYAGHHRVLYAAAVAGGPYDDADAIESVMETVEAILSDLALPKLAHEATRVARIVKRIRRGDWSEVDISWLQERAALMSDAEILSMAPFDGERLTEISRHVARASTPQVDHWTRREIPVGQRHLVLRESLRGREHATRHSLLSAYLHVVAGDGGATEFLSACDEHVALAS
;
A
#
# COMPACT_ATOMS: atom_id res chain seq x y z
N MET A 1 -1.00 3.45 -9.40
CA MET A 1 -0.04 3.32 -8.30
C MET A 1 1.23 2.72 -8.84
N ASP A 2 2.33 3.44 -8.69
CA ASP A 2 3.69 3.03 -9.08
C ASP A 2 4.60 3.03 -7.84
N TYR A 3 5.82 2.50 -7.94
CA TYR A 3 6.76 2.46 -6.80
C TYR A 3 7.08 3.83 -6.22
N ILE A 4 7.00 4.89 -7.04
CA ILE A 4 7.22 6.26 -6.55
C ILE A 4 6.12 6.70 -5.58
N ASP A 5 4.92 6.11 -5.65
CA ASP A 5 3.83 6.36 -4.71
C ASP A 5 4.02 5.57 -3.40
N GLU A 6 4.93 4.59 -3.38
CA GLU A 6 5.29 3.83 -2.17
C GLU A 6 6.40 4.52 -1.34
N LEU A 7 7.01 5.59 -1.87
CA LEU A 7 8.04 6.36 -1.18
C LEU A 7 7.44 7.21 -0.06
N ARG A 8 8.05 7.12 1.12
CA ARG A 8 7.64 7.73 2.39
C ARG A 8 8.52 8.94 2.71
N ASP A 9 8.15 9.69 3.75
CA ASP A 9 9.01 10.71 4.37
C ASP A 9 9.56 11.76 3.39
N GLY A 10 8.72 12.16 2.42
CA GLY A 10 9.09 13.14 1.39
C GLY A 10 10.07 12.64 0.33
N ALA A 11 10.53 11.38 0.41
CA ALA A 11 11.51 10.81 -0.53
C ALA A 11 11.05 10.89 -1.99
N GLY A 12 9.76 10.72 -2.25
CA GLY A 12 9.18 10.87 -3.59
C GLY A 12 9.30 12.30 -4.14
N GLU A 13 9.15 13.32 -3.30
CA GLU A 13 9.33 14.72 -3.72
C GLU A 13 10.80 15.07 -3.88
N HIS A 14 11.67 14.66 -2.94
CA HIS A 14 13.12 14.82 -3.09
C HIS A 14 13.63 14.15 -4.37
N PHE A 15 13.11 12.97 -4.72
CA PHE A 15 13.45 12.29 -5.96
C PHE A 15 13.01 13.09 -7.19
N LYS A 16 11.80 13.65 -7.19
CA LYS A 16 11.33 14.52 -8.28
C LYS A 16 12.15 15.80 -8.38
N GLU A 17 12.58 16.37 -7.26
CA GLU A 17 13.48 17.53 -7.22
C GLU A 17 14.85 17.19 -7.80
N TRP A 18 15.43 16.03 -7.44
CA TRP A 18 16.67 15.54 -8.03
C TRP A 18 16.54 15.35 -9.55
N LEU A 19 15.42 14.82 -10.04
CA LEU A 19 15.16 14.72 -11.49
C LEU A 19 15.08 16.10 -12.17
N ARG A 20 14.46 17.10 -11.53
CA ARG A 20 14.43 18.48 -12.04
C ARG A 20 15.84 19.10 -12.08
N ALA A 21 16.63 18.92 -11.02
CA ALA A 21 18.02 19.36 -10.96
C ALA A 21 18.88 18.69 -12.04
N LEU A 22 18.69 17.39 -12.26
CA LEU A 22 19.36 16.65 -13.33
C LEU A 22 19.01 17.19 -14.72
N ALA A 23 17.73 17.51 -14.96
CA ALA A 23 17.27 18.11 -16.22
C ALA A 23 17.81 19.54 -16.43
N ALA A 24 17.97 20.30 -15.35
CA ALA A 24 18.61 21.62 -15.36
C ALA A 24 20.14 21.55 -15.53
N GLY A 25 20.73 20.36 -15.47
CA GLY A 25 22.16 20.13 -15.65
C GLY A 25 23.00 20.40 -14.40
N GLU A 26 22.40 20.38 -13.21
CA GLU A 26 23.10 20.64 -11.96
C GLU A 26 24.24 19.63 -11.71
N PRO A 27 25.46 20.08 -11.36
CA PRO A 27 26.63 19.21 -11.24
C PRO A 27 26.47 18.08 -10.21
N SER A 28 25.84 18.34 -9.07
CA SER A 28 25.61 17.37 -7.99
C SER A 28 24.68 16.24 -8.44
N ALA A 29 23.53 16.59 -9.03
CA ALA A 29 22.58 15.62 -9.56
C ALA A 29 23.19 14.78 -10.69
N ARG A 30 23.98 15.42 -11.56
CA ARG A 30 24.72 14.73 -12.64
C ARG A 30 25.78 13.78 -12.13
N ALA A 31 26.45 14.09 -11.02
CA ALA A 31 27.48 13.22 -10.45
C ALA A 31 26.89 11.87 -10.01
N ALA A 32 25.74 11.90 -9.32
CA ALA A 32 25.02 10.69 -8.93
C ALA A 32 24.56 9.88 -10.14
N ALA A 33 23.93 10.52 -11.13
CA ALA A 33 23.49 9.87 -12.36
C ALA A 33 24.66 9.24 -13.15
N TRP A 34 25.79 9.95 -13.22
CA TRP A 34 27.01 9.45 -13.88
C TRP A 34 27.60 8.24 -13.16
N GLY A 35 27.67 8.27 -11.82
CA GLY A 35 28.14 7.14 -11.01
C GLY A 35 27.32 5.87 -11.22
N LEU A 36 26.00 6.02 -11.40
CA LEU A 36 25.07 4.93 -11.72
C LEU A 36 24.96 4.62 -13.22
N ARG A 37 25.72 5.31 -14.07
CA ARG A 37 25.69 5.19 -15.56
C ARG A 37 24.28 5.34 -16.14
N LEU A 38 23.50 6.27 -15.60
CA LEU A 38 22.11 6.48 -15.96
C LEU A 38 21.96 7.52 -17.07
N SER A 39 21.00 7.27 -17.96
CA SER A 39 20.44 8.26 -18.88
C SER A 39 18.93 8.28 -18.65
N LEU A 40 18.45 9.33 -17.96
CA LEU A 40 17.06 9.45 -17.50
C LEU A 40 16.24 10.48 -18.28
N GLY A 41 16.83 11.09 -19.32
CA GLY A 41 16.17 12.15 -20.10
C GLY A 41 14.86 11.67 -20.72
N GLY A 42 13.77 12.41 -20.48
CA GLY A 42 12.45 12.13 -21.05
C GLY A 42 11.68 10.99 -20.38
N LEU A 43 12.22 10.35 -19.34
CA LEU A 43 11.49 9.35 -18.55
C LEU A 43 10.51 10.01 -17.59
N SER A 44 9.40 9.30 -17.31
CA SER A 44 8.54 9.63 -16.19
C SER A 44 9.30 9.42 -14.86
N PRO A 45 8.92 10.08 -13.76
CA PRO A 45 9.53 9.82 -12.46
C PRO A 45 9.44 8.35 -12.03
N ALA A 46 8.33 7.67 -12.33
CA ALA A 46 8.15 6.25 -12.04
C ALA A 46 9.16 5.38 -12.80
N ASP A 47 9.30 5.60 -14.12
CA ASP A 47 10.28 4.86 -14.93
C ASP A 47 11.71 5.18 -14.50
N ALA A 48 12.00 6.44 -14.19
CA ALA A 48 13.31 6.87 -13.74
C ALA A 48 13.71 6.18 -12.42
N LEU A 49 12.77 6.00 -11.48
CA LEU A 49 13.03 5.29 -10.22
C LEU A 49 13.41 3.83 -10.46
N VAL A 50 12.75 3.14 -11.39
CA VAL A 50 13.11 1.76 -11.78
C VAL A 50 14.52 1.70 -12.37
N ARG A 51 14.87 2.64 -13.25
CA ARG A 51 16.22 2.73 -13.82
C ARG A 51 17.28 3.03 -12.78
N VAL A 52 16.95 3.87 -11.79
CA VAL A 52 17.83 4.15 -10.64
C VAL A 52 18.05 2.88 -9.82
N ALA A 53 17.00 2.11 -9.52
CA ALA A 53 17.11 0.82 -8.82
C ALA A 53 18.04 -0.17 -9.56
N GLU A 54 17.85 -0.34 -10.86
CA GLU A 54 18.73 -1.17 -11.71
C GLU A 54 20.18 -0.67 -11.73
N GLY A 55 20.37 0.65 -11.80
CA GLY A 55 21.68 1.28 -11.74
C GLY A 55 22.37 1.05 -10.40
N MET A 56 21.65 1.17 -9.29
CA MET A 56 22.14 0.90 -7.94
C MET A 56 22.57 -0.56 -7.79
N GLU A 57 21.75 -1.51 -8.25
CA GLU A 57 22.08 -2.94 -8.22
C GLU A 57 23.40 -3.21 -8.95
N ARG A 58 23.55 -2.65 -10.15
CA ARG A 58 24.66 -2.97 -11.05
C ARG A 58 25.96 -2.22 -10.75
N TYR A 59 25.87 -0.99 -10.23
CA TYR A 59 27.02 -0.09 -10.17
C TYR A 59 27.31 0.49 -8.78
N ALA A 60 26.36 0.50 -7.84
CA ALA A 60 26.60 1.12 -6.53
C ALA A 60 27.40 0.21 -5.57
N GLY A 61 27.30 -1.12 -5.70
CA GLY A 61 27.97 -2.07 -4.80
C GLY A 61 27.62 -1.81 -3.33
N HIS A 62 28.62 -1.63 -2.45
CA HIS A 62 28.43 -1.30 -1.04
C HIS A 62 27.97 0.16 -0.78
N HIS A 63 27.90 1.01 -1.82
CA HIS A 63 27.59 2.43 -1.69
C HIS A 63 26.11 2.77 -1.97
N ARG A 64 25.20 1.79 -2.01
CA ARG A 64 23.77 2.02 -2.33
C ARG A 64 23.15 3.12 -1.47
N VAL A 65 23.43 3.13 -0.16
CA VAL A 65 22.94 4.15 0.77
C VAL A 65 23.37 5.56 0.38
N LEU A 66 24.61 5.74 -0.09
CA LEU A 66 25.10 7.06 -0.54
C LEU A 66 24.37 7.54 -1.79
N TYR A 67 24.05 6.63 -2.72
CA TYR A 67 23.26 6.98 -3.89
C TYR A 67 21.79 7.25 -3.52
N ALA A 68 21.21 6.51 -2.57
CA ALA A 68 19.87 6.79 -2.06
C ALA A 68 19.79 8.18 -1.42
N ALA A 69 20.78 8.56 -0.61
CA ALA A 69 20.93 9.93 -0.09
C ALA A 69 21.04 10.96 -1.21
N ALA A 70 21.89 10.71 -2.21
CA ALA A 70 22.10 11.65 -3.29
C ALA A 70 20.86 11.88 -4.18
N VAL A 71 20.00 10.87 -4.35
CA VAL A 71 18.81 10.98 -5.22
C VAL A 71 17.55 11.38 -4.47
N ALA A 72 17.47 11.17 -3.14
CA ALA A 72 16.21 11.32 -2.40
C ALA A 72 16.36 11.70 -0.91
N GLY A 73 17.59 11.93 -0.41
CA GLY A 73 17.84 12.33 0.99
C GLY A 73 17.49 13.79 1.30
N GLY A 74 17.17 14.61 0.28
CA GLY A 74 16.80 16.02 0.49
C GLY A 74 17.96 16.89 1.01
N PRO A 75 17.68 18.11 1.50
CA PRO A 75 18.71 19.08 1.89
C PRO A 75 19.51 18.72 3.16
N TYR A 76 19.11 17.69 3.91
CA TYR A 76 19.71 17.32 5.19
C TYR A 76 20.09 15.84 5.30
N ASP A 77 20.12 15.09 4.20
CA ASP A 77 20.31 13.63 4.20
C ASP A 77 19.35 12.94 5.20
N ASP A 78 18.05 13.20 5.02
CA ASP A 78 16.98 12.62 5.82
C ASP A 78 17.07 11.08 5.79
N ALA A 79 17.39 10.50 6.95
CA ALA A 79 17.64 9.08 7.09
C ALA A 79 16.39 8.24 6.79
N ASP A 80 15.20 8.74 7.12
CA ASP A 80 13.94 8.02 6.90
C ASP A 80 13.59 8.03 5.40
N ALA A 81 13.82 9.15 4.72
CA ALA A 81 13.68 9.24 3.26
C ALA A 81 14.65 8.30 2.53
N ILE A 82 15.90 8.21 3.02
CA ILE A 82 16.93 7.30 2.49
C ILE A 82 16.52 5.84 2.69
N GLU A 83 16.06 5.48 3.88
CA GLU A 83 15.58 4.12 4.18
C GLU A 83 14.40 3.76 3.29
N SER A 84 13.45 4.67 3.11
CA SER A 84 12.29 4.46 2.24
C SER A 84 12.69 4.15 0.79
N VAL A 85 13.69 4.87 0.25
CA VAL A 85 14.21 4.62 -1.10
C VAL A 85 14.90 3.26 -1.18
N MET A 86 15.67 2.90 -0.17
CA MET A 86 16.34 1.59 -0.11
C MET A 86 15.33 0.44 -0.06
N GLU A 87 14.31 0.50 0.80
CA GLU A 87 13.22 -0.48 0.85
C GLU A 87 12.50 -0.59 -0.51
N THR A 88 12.27 0.55 -1.18
CA THR A 88 11.58 0.59 -2.48
C THR A 88 12.44 0.04 -3.62
N VAL A 89 13.74 0.33 -3.62
CA VAL A 89 14.71 -0.23 -4.57
C VAL A 89 14.78 -1.75 -4.42
N GLU A 90 14.85 -2.27 -3.19
CA GLU A 90 14.82 -3.71 -2.94
C GLU A 90 13.52 -4.34 -3.45
N ALA A 91 12.37 -3.68 -3.25
CA ALA A 91 11.09 -4.14 -3.77
C ALA A 91 11.06 -4.19 -5.31
N ILE A 92 11.56 -3.15 -5.98
CA ILE A 92 11.66 -3.11 -7.45
C ILE A 92 12.51 -4.28 -7.97
N LEU A 93 13.70 -4.46 -7.40
CA LEU A 93 14.63 -5.50 -7.84
C LEU A 93 14.08 -6.91 -7.59
N SER A 94 13.42 -7.10 -6.46
CA SER A 94 12.74 -8.36 -6.14
C SER A 94 11.61 -8.66 -7.13
N ASP A 95 10.78 -7.66 -7.45
CA ASP A 95 9.66 -7.84 -8.38
C ASP A 95 10.14 -8.06 -9.82
N LEU A 96 11.22 -7.42 -10.28
CA LEU A 96 11.78 -7.64 -11.61
C LEU A 96 12.20 -9.10 -11.87
N ALA A 97 12.56 -9.83 -10.81
CA ALA A 97 12.89 -11.25 -10.90
C ALA A 97 11.66 -12.18 -10.93
N LEU A 98 10.47 -11.66 -10.62
CA LEU A 98 9.24 -12.43 -10.50
C LEU A 98 8.41 -12.43 -11.80
N PRO A 99 7.61 -13.48 -12.03
CA PRO A 99 6.59 -13.46 -13.09
C PRO A 99 5.58 -12.33 -12.86
N LYS A 100 5.07 -11.72 -13.95
CA LYS A 100 4.07 -10.64 -13.87
C LYS A 100 2.85 -10.97 -13.00
N LEU A 101 2.43 -12.23 -12.99
CA LEU A 101 1.30 -12.70 -12.17
C LEU A 101 1.56 -12.60 -10.67
N ALA A 102 2.82 -12.62 -10.23
CA ALA A 102 3.20 -12.50 -8.82
C ALA A 102 3.34 -11.04 -8.36
N HIS A 103 3.45 -10.07 -9.28
CA HIS A 103 3.64 -8.65 -8.95
C HIS A 103 2.46 -8.07 -8.17
N GLU A 104 1.24 -8.51 -8.49
CA GLU A 104 0.05 -8.06 -7.77
C GLU A 104 0.05 -8.57 -6.32
N ALA A 105 0.41 -9.85 -6.12
CA ALA A 105 0.49 -10.43 -4.78
C ALA A 105 1.60 -9.78 -3.93
N THR A 106 2.78 -9.51 -4.51
CA THR A 106 3.86 -8.81 -3.78
C THR A 106 3.48 -7.38 -3.45
N ARG A 107 2.80 -6.67 -4.36
CA ARG A 107 2.28 -5.32 -4.09
C ARG A 107 1.26 -5.33 -2.96
N VAL A 108 0.29 -6.25 -2.98
CA VAL A 108 -0.67 -6.41 -1.89
C VAL A 108 0.04 -6.63 -0.56
N ALA A 109 1.04 -7.53 -0.53
CA ALA A 109 1.82 -7.78 0.68
C ALA A 109 2.57 -6.53 1.20
N ARG A 110 3.12 -5.69 0.31
CA ARG A 110 3.75 -4.43 0.70
C ARG A 110 2.77 -3.41 1.25
N ILE A 111 1.61 -3.26 0.60
CA ILE A 111 0.54 -2.38 1.09
C ILE A 111 0.08 -2.83 2.48
N VAL A 112 -0.16 -4.14 2.66
CA VAL A 112 -0.54 -4.72 3.95
C VAL A 112 0.52 -4.48 5.02
N LYS A 113 1.81 -4.66 4.67
CA LYS A 113 2.92 -4.37 5.58
C LYS A 113 2.92 -2.91 6.02
N ARG A 114 2.60 -1.97 5.12
CA ARG A 114 2.45 -0.55 5.46
C ARG A 114 1.25 -0.28 6.37
N ILE A 115 0.11 -0.90 6.06
CA ILE A 115 -1.08 -0.81 6.92
C ILE A 115 -0.77 -1.25 8.36
N ARG A 116 -0.07 -2.37 8.53
CA ARG A 116 0.34 -2.88 9.84
C ARG A 116 1.34 -1.99 10.59
N ARG A 117 2.20 -1.27 9.86
CA ARG A 117 3.17 -0.32 10.43
C ARG A 117 2.52 1.04 10.76
N GLY A 118 1.34 1.32 10.19
CA GLY A 118 0.66 2.60 10.33
C GLY A 118 1.19 3.69 9.39
N ASP A 119 2.00 3.32 8.38
CA ASP A 119 2.62 4.22 7.40
C ASP A 119 2.00 4.08 5.99
N TRP A 120 0.71 3.71 5.94
CA TRP A 120 -0.07 3.64 4.71
C TRP A 120 -0.51 5.03 4.24
N SER A 121 -0.75 5.16 2.94
CA SER A 121 -1.21 6.38 2.27
C SER A 121 -2.63 6.24 1.72
N GLU A 122 -3.29 7.35 1.40
CA GLU A 122 -4.59 7.31 0.69
C GLU A 122 -4.50 6.63 -0.68
N VAL A 123 -3.32 6.64 -1.31
CA VAL A 123 -3.09 5.92 -2.58
C VAL A 123 -3.15 4.41 -2.36
N ASP A 124 -2.60 3.92 -1.24
CA ASP A 124 -2.69 2.50 -0.86
C ASP A 124 -4.16 2.06 -0.69
N ILE A 125 -4.94 2.83 0.06
CA ILE A 125 -6.35 2.52 0.32
C ILE A 125 -7.17 2.62 -0.96
N SER A 126 -6.97 3.64 -1.77
CA SER A 126 -7.65 3.81 -3.05
C SER A 126 -7.37 2.63 -3.98
N TRP A 127 -6.09 2.22 -4.07
CA TRP A 127 -5.71 1.07 -4.90
C TRP A 127 -6.38 -0.23 -4.41
N LEU A 128 -6.39 -0.49 -3.09
CA LEU A 128 -7.08 -1.65 -2.53
C LEU A 128 -8.59 -1.60 -2.76
N GLN A 129 -9.21 -0.43 -2.65
CA GLN A 129 -10.65 -0.24 -2.86
C GLN A 129 -11.04 -0.49 -4.32
N GLU A 130 -10.24 -0.04 -5.29
CA GLU A 130 -10.44 -0.36 -6.71
C GLU A 130 -10.42 -1.87 -6.95
N ARG A 131 -9.49 -2.59 -6.32
CA ARG A 131 -9.37 -4.04 -6.44
C ARG A 131 -10.51 -4.77 -5.72
N ALA A 132 -10.85 -4.32 -4.53
CA ALA A 132 -11.98 -4.82 -3.76
C ALA A 132 -13.31 -4.66 -4.52
N ALA A 133 -13.48 -3.57 -5.28
CA ALA A 133 -14.67 -3.35 -6.09
C ALA A 133 -14.86 -4.41 -7.19
N LEU A 134 -13.77 -5.01 -7.68
CA LEU A 134 -13.77 -6.05 -8.71
C LEU A 134 -14.13 -7.45 -8.16
N MET A 135 -14.16 -7.64 -6.85
CA MET A 135 -14.50 -8.93 -6.25
C MET A 135 -15.91 -9.36 -6.67
N SER A 136 -16.02 -10.63 -7.04
CA SER A 136 -17.28 -11.33 -7.22
C SER A 136 -17.96 -11.60 -5.88
N ASP A 137 -19.27 -11.78 -5.90
CA ASP A 137 -20.02 -12.14 -4.69
C ASP A 137 -19.54 -13.47 -4.10
N ALA A 138 -19.09 -14.42 -4.93
CA ALA A 138 -18.50 -15.68 -4.48
C ALA A 138 -17.20 -15.48 -3.70
N GLU A 139 -16.32 -14.58 -4.16
CA GLU A 139 -15.08 -14.24 -3.43
C GLU A 139 -15.40 -13.56 -2.10
N ILE A 140 -16.33 -12.61 -2.09
CA ILE A 140 -16.78 -11.93 -0.86
C ILE A 140 -17.34 -12.94 0.14
N LEU A 141 -18.14 -13.90 -0.32
CA LEU A 141 -18.72 -14.96 0.52
C LEU A 141 -17.69 -15.97 1.03
N SER A 142 -16.50 -16.04 0.43
CA SER A 142 -15.43 -16.92 0.90
C SER A 142 -14.68 -16.38 2.12
N MET A 143 -14.94 -15.12 2.50
CA MET A 143 -14.42 -14.51 3.72
C MET A 143 -14.78 -15.35 4.94
N ALA A 144 -13.76 -15.76 5.69
CA ALA A 144 -13.90 -16.62 6.86
C ALA A 144 -13.39 -15.87 8.10
N PRO A 145 -14.16 -14.92 8.65
CA PRO A 145 -13.68 -14.02 9.69
C PRO A 145 -13.55 -14.66 11.08
N PHE A 146 -13.73 -15.97 11.20
CA PHE A 146 -13.89 -16.67 12.48
C PHE A 146 -12.90 -17.82 12.62
N ASP A 147 -11.99 -17.69 13.58
CA ASP A 147 -11.04 -18.74 13.96
C ASP A 147 -11.41 -19.39 15.32
N GLY A 148 -12.55 -19.01 15.91
CA GLY A 148 -12.91 -19.33 17.31
C GLY A 148 -14.01 -20.37 17.49
N GLU A 149 -13.78 -21.34 18.38
CA GLU A 149 -14.68 -22.48 18.71
C GLU A 149 -16.07 -22.12 19.29
N ARG A 150 -16.40 -20.83 19.49
CA ARG A 150 -17.62 -20.39 20.21
C ARG A 150 -18.56 -19.49 19.40
N LEU A 151 -18.32 -19.36 18.10
CA LEU A 151 -19.17 -18.60 17.17
C LEU A 151 -19.83 -19.56 16.21
N THR A 152 -21.17 -19.57 16.18
CA THR A 152 -21.93 -20.34 15.18
C THR A 152 -22.48 -19.38 14.15
N GLU A 153 -22.07 -19.53 12.89
CA GLU A 153 -22.69 -18.81 11.80
C GLU A 153 -24.14 -19.26 11.58
N ILE A 154 -25.05 -18.30 11.50
CA ILE A 154 -26.46 -18.52 11.19
C ILE A 154 -26.70 -18.34 9.69
N SER A 155 -26.16 -17.26 9.12
CA SER A 155 -26.29 -16.98 7.68
C SER A 155 -25.23 -16.00 7.22
N ARG A 156 -24.80 -16.15 5.96
CA ARG A 156 -24.00 -15.15 5.23
C ARG A 156 -24.64 -14.82 3.89
N HIS A 157 -24.59 -13.55 3.49
CA HIS A 157 -25.01 -13.12 2.15
C HIS A 157 -24.35 -11.78 1.78
N VAL A 158 -24.27 -11.50 0.48
CA VAL A 158 -23.88 -10.18 -0.02
C VAL A 158 -25.13 -9.34 -0.17
N ALA A 159 -25.10 -8.14 0.41
CA ALA A 159 -26.17 -7.16 0.31
C ALA A 159 -25.65 -5.86 -0.31
N ARG A 160 -26.56 -4.99 -0.75
CA ARG A 160 -26.26 -3.59 -1.07
C ARG A 160 -26.77 -2.69 0.04
N ALA A 161 -25.96 -1.76 0.48
CA ALA A 161 -26.31 -0.82 1.55
C ALA A 161 -27.48 0.08 1.11
N SER A 162 -28.63 0.00 1.76
CA SER A 162 -29.77 0.88 1.51
C SER A 162 -29.67 2.23 2.24
N THR A 163 -28.92 2.25 3.33
CA THR A 163 -28.51 3.43 4.11
C THR A 163 -27.02 3.27 4.43
N PRO A 164 -26.30 4.36 4.80
CA PRO A 164 -24.92 4.22 5.28
C PRO A 164 -24.81 3.14 6.35
N GLN A 165 -23.84 2.25 6.19
CA GLN A 165 -23.51 1.22 7.20
C GLN A 165 -22.08 1.46 7.69
N VAL A 166 -21.71 0.77 8.77
CA VAL A 166 -20.34 0.82 9.29
C VAL A 166 -19.74 -0.57 9.19
N ASP A 167 -18.54 -0.63 8.65
CA ASP A 167 -17.75 -1.85 8.60
C ASP A 167 -17.34 -2.29 10.01
N HIS A 168 -17.45 -3.58 10.30
CA HIS A 168 -17.22 -4.11 11.63
C HIS A 168 -15.75 -4.04 12.06
N TRP A 169 -14.80 -4.14 11.13
CA TRP A 169 -13.37 -4.20 11.46
C TRP A 169 -12.66 -2.88 11.27
N THR A 170 -12.74 -2.32 10.06
CA THR A 170 -12.12 -1.04 9.70
C THR A 170 -12.85 0.15 10.30
N ARG A 171 -14.09 -0.03 10.79
CA ARG A 171 -14.97 1.06 11.29
C ARG A 171 -15.31 2.14 10.27
N ARG A 172 -14.90 1.98 9.01
CA ARG A 172 -15.18 2.92 7.93
C ARG A 172 -16.64 2.82 7.49
N GLU A 173 -17.16 3.92 6.99
CA GLU A 173 -18.49 3.94 6.37
C GLU A 173 -18.51 3.08 5.11
N ILE A 174 -19.61 2.35 4.93
CA ILE A 174 -20.02 1.66 3.71
C ILE A 174 -21.11 2.53 3.06
N PRO A 175 -20.80 3.24 1.96
CA PRO A 175 -21.75 4.12 1.29
C PRO A 175 -22.98 3.38 0.76
N VAL A 176 -24.07 4.15 0.62
CA VAL A 176 -25.30 3.70 -0.02
C VAL A 176 -25.02 3.12 -1.41
N GLY A 177 -25.63 1.98 -1.72
CA GLY A 177 -25.49 1.27 -2.99
C GLY A 177 -24.28 0.35 -3.08
N GLN A 178 -23.30 0.47 -2.16
CA GLN A 178 -22.12 -0.39 -2.15
C GLN A 178 -22.49 -1.81 -1.69
N ARG A 179 -21.90 -2.80 -2.37
CA ARG A 179 -21.96 -4.21 -1.93
C ARG A 179 -21.17 -4.39 -0.64
N HIS A 180 -21.65 -5.24 0.24
CA HIS A 180 -20.96 -5.62 1.47
C HIS A 180 -21.43 -7.01 1.92
N LEU A 181 -20.60 -7.70 2.70
CA LEU A 181 -20.94 -8.95 3.34
C LEU A 181 -21.74 -8.67 4.61
N VAL A 182 -22.86 -9.38 4.78
CA VAL A 182 -23.62 -9.42 6.02
C VAL A 182 -23.48 -10.81 6.62
N LEU A 183 -22.98 -10.87 7.86
CA LEU A 183 -22.86 -12.10 8.63
C LEU A 183 -23.79 -12.03 9.81
N ARG A 184 -24.62 -13.05 9.98
CA ARG A 184 -25.41 -13.27 11.20
C ARG A 184 -24.81 -14.43 11.97
N GLU A 185 -24.59 -14.21 13.25
CA GLU A 185 -23.89 -15.14 14.12
C GLU A 185 -24.58 -15.28 15.46
N SER A 186 -24.39 -16.42 16.13
CA SER A 186 -24.79 -16.63 17.52
C SER A 186 -23.54 -16.71 18.40
N LEU A 187 -23.42 -15.79 19.35
CA LEU A 187 -22.39 -15.80 20.38
C LEU A 187 -23.04 -16.02 21.75
N ARG A 188 -22.77 -17.18 22.37
CA ARG A 188 -23.33 -17.56 23.68
C ARG A 188 -24.87 -17.43 23.74
N GLY A 189 -25.54 -17.76 22.64
CA GLY A 189 -27.01 -17.72 22.53
C GLY A 189 -27.60 -16.34 22.21
N ARG A 190 -26.77 -15.32 21.93
CA ARG A 190 -27.22 -14.02 21.43
C ARG A 190 -26.89 -13.89 19.95
N GLU A 191 -27.88 -13.49 19.16
CA GLU A 191 -27.68 -13.22 17.75
C GLU A 191 -27.11 -11.82 17.51
N HIS A 192 -26.08 -11.75 16.68
CA HIS A 192 -25.45 -10.51 16.24
C HIS A 192 -25.37 -10.49 14.72
N ALA A 193 -25.36 -9.29 14.13
CA ALA A 193 -25.18 -9.09 12.72
C ALA A 193 -24.01 -8.13 12.48
N THR A 194 -22.95 -8.62 11.84
CA THR A 194 -21.78 -7.83 11.45
C THR A 194 -21.81 -7.56 9.95
N ARG A 195 -21.21 -6.43 9.56
CA ARG A 195 -21.15 -5.97 8.16
C ARG A 195 -19.70 -5.76 7.80
N HIS A 196 -19.30 -6.26 6.64
CA HIS A 196 -17.93 -6.15 6.15
C HIS A 196 -17.94 -5.57 4.74
N SER A 197 -17.32 -4.41 4.59
CA SER A 197 -17.02 -3.72 3.35
C SER A 197 -16.21 -4.60 2.40
N LEU A 198 -16.20 -4.22 1.12
CA LEU A 198 -15.37 -4.91 0.14
C LEU A 198 -13.89 -4.82 0.49
N LEU A 199 -13.44 -3.72 1.09
CA LEU A 199 -12.05 -3.54 1.52
C LEU A 199 -11.67 -4.60 2.57
N SER A 200 -12.52 -4.77 3.58
CA SER A 200 -12.33 -5.79 4.62
C SER A 200 -12.33 -7.20 4.04
N ALA A 201 -13.27 -7.49 3.13
CA ALA A 201 -13.31 -8.77 2.44
C ALA A 201 -12.06 -9.02 1.60
N TYR A 202 -11.56 -8.00 0.88
CA TYR A 202 -10.37 -8.11 0.04
C TYR A 202 -9.11 -8.37 0.88
N LEU A 203 -8.92 -7.61 1.97
CA LEU A 203 -7.79 -7.79 2.87
C LEU A 203 -7.79 -9.20 3.50
N HIS A 204 -8.98 -9.73 3.85
CA HIS A 204 -9.07 -11.07 4.40
C HIS A 204 -8.87 -12.18 3.37
N VAL A 205 -9.60 -12.14 2.26
CA VAL A 205 -9.68 -13.23 1.29
C VAL A 205 -8.48 -13.24 0.36
N VAL A 206 -8.12 -12.07 -0.17
CA VAL A 206 -7.09 -11.94 -1.21
C VAL A 206 -5.73 -11.65 -0.60
N ALA A 207 -5.68 -10.73 0.38
CA ALA A 207 -4.42 -10.40 1.03
C ALA A 207 -4.01 -11.40 2.13
N GLY A 208 -4.92 -12.30 2.53
CA GLY A 208 -4.68 -13.29 3.58
C GLY A 208 -4.45 -12.66 4.95
N ASP A 209 -4.92 -11.43 5.15
CA ASP A 209 -4.64 -10.64 6.34
C ASP A 209 -5.88 -9.88 6.81
N GLY A 210 -6.78 -10.61 7.46
CA GLY A 210 -7.91 -10.01 8.18
C GLY A 210 -7.48 -9.03 9.26
N GLY A 211 -6.35 -9.27 9.93
CA GLY A 211 -5.87 -8.43 11.04
C GLY A 211 -5.45 -7.02 10.62
N ALA A 212 -5.01 -6.83 9.36
CA ALA A 212 -4.70 -5.49 8.84
C ALA A 212 -5.90 -4.52 8.91
N THR A 213 -7.13 -5.05 8.87
CA THR A 213 -8.35 -4.23 8.93
C THR A 213 -8.51 -3.50 10.27
N GLU A 214 -7.98 -4.04 11.37
CA GLU A 214 -8.02 -3.40 12.69
C GLU A 214 -7.16 -2.13 12.75
N PHE A 215 -6.06 -2.08 11.98
CA PHE A 215 -5.19 -0.89 11.91
C PHE A 215 -5.81 0.25 11.11
N LEU A 216 -6.82 -0.06 10.28
CA LEU A 216 -7.62 0.96 9.58
C LEU A 216 -8.70 1.58 10.48
N SER A 217 -9.01 0.95 11.62
CA SER A 217 -9.96 1.46 12.63
C SER A 217 -9.46 2.69 13.38
N ALA A 218 -8.16 2.98 13.35
CA ALA A 218 -7.52 3.91 14.29
C ALA A 218 -7.46 5.39 13.84
N CYS A 219 -7.97 5.76 12.65
CA CYS A 219 -7.75 7.10 12.10
C CYS A 219 -8.86 8.15 12.32
N ASP A 220 -10.04 7.80 12.84
CA ASP A 220 -11.07 8.85 13.07
C ASP A 220 -10.88 9.63 14.39
N GLU A 221 -10.27 9.04 15.43
CA GLU A 221 -10.06 9.78 16.69
C GLU A 221 -8.95 10.84 16.60
N HIS A 222 -7.93 10.63 15.76
CA HIS A 222 -6.84 11.61 15.61
C HIS A 222 -7.14 12.73 14.60
N VAL A 223 -7.99 12.50 13.60
CA VAL A 223 -8.45 13.57 12.69
C VAL A 223 -9.50 14.46 13.38
N ALA A 224 -10.38 13.90 14.22
CA ALA A 224 -11.38 14.68 14.96
C ALA A 224 -10.81 15.54 16.10
N LEU A 225 -9.59 15.26 16.58
CA LEU A 225 -8.89 16.08 17.59
C LEU A 225 -8.04 17.20 16.99
N ALA A 226 -7.90 17.26 15.66
CA ALA A 226 -7.14 18.27 14.94
C ALA A 226 -8.02 19.30 14.18
N SER A 227 -9.35 19.15 14.24
CA SER A 227 -10.37 20.07 13.69
C SER A 227 -11.12 20.80 14.79
#